data_AF-A0A966S098-F1
#
_entry.id   AF-A0A966S098-F1
#
_cell.length_a   1.000
_cell.length_b   1.000
_cell.length_c   1.000
_cell.angle_alpha   90.00
_cell.angle_beta   90.00
_cell.angle_gamma   90.00
#
_symmetry.space_group_name_H-M   'P 1'
#
loop_
_entity.id
_entity.type
_entity.pdbx_description
1 polymer ?
#
loop_
_entity_poly.entity_id
_entity_poly.type
_entity_poly.pdbx_seq_one_letter_code
_entity_poly.pdbx_strand_id
1 'polypeptide(L)'
;MAASSRIGLRGGTAIAHVDAAGFVTRDGRRATELGWWVAADDRWHDPREEPSGRQRLIDGTPVVETKIAVPGGDVVQRAFMVADHGGCVVMEISNESPAAVVIAVPTSGVATDAAAAPSEPRGVALPKGRTLPSDVRVFPLAHRSAVRFVWATAPRVSITVDGLAGATPVARGWLGASERASRVSIDAQTLVAARCQLLLATSTEVDDLLQHDAARGVVAIAERVRMGEPVAPHVEQIADAARRMLRKPNALWASRALVMASRMLATANESLASSDVAVAWAEVGAGGTLGGGGDTCSAVDLPSATDLRSAVDTAAHVEDSLVRAISLYEAEVFADGIAASWRGVNFEAHGVPAGPQHTVSLAVRWHGENAALLWEVDGPPGLQLRATQVDASFAVSSQRGEALLRVGA
;
A
#
# COMPACT_ATOMS: atom_id res chain seq x y z
N MET A 1 7.47 -7.83 18.66
CA MET A 1 8.48 -7.57 17.61
C MET A 1 8.45 -6.08 17.32
N ALA A 2 9.61 -5.44 17.17
CA ALA A 2 9.64 -4.05 16.72
C ALA A 2 8.99 -3.94 15.33
N ALA A 3 8.29 -2.85 15.05
CA ALA A 3 7.67 -2.61 13.75
C ALA A 3 8.72 -2.72 12.63
N SER A 4 8.47 -3.54 11.61
CA SER A 4 9.31 -3.63 10.41
C SER A 4 8.46 -3.36 9.16
N SER A 5 8.98 -2.58 8.23
CA SER A 5 8.35 -2.32 6.93
C SER A 5 8.85 -3.30 5.87
N ARG A 6 7.94 -3.87 5.06
CA ARG A 6 8.30 -4.67 3.87
C ARG A 6 8.62 -3.75 2.69
N ILE A 7 9.74 -3.99 2.04
CA ILE A 7 10.06 -3.50 0.70
C ILE A 7 10.20 -4.70 -0.24
N GLY A 8 9.96 -4.51 -1.53
CA GLY A 8 10.00 -5.64 -2.44
C GLY A 8 9.54 -5.34 -3.84
N LEU A 9 9.37 -6.40 -4.62
CA LEU A 9 8.76 -6.36 -5.94
C LEU A 9 7.29 -6.81 -5.86
N ARG A 10 6.49 -6.38 -6.83
CA ARG A 10 5.10 -6.83 -6.98
C ARG A 10 5.04 -8.35 -7.16
N GLY A 11 4.00 -8.95 -6.61
CA GLY A 11 3.83 -10.40 -6.55
C GLY A 11 4.65 -11.08 -5.46
N GLY A 12 5.38 -10.32 -4.63
CA GLY A 12 6.21 -10.88 -3.55
C GLY A 12 7.38 -11.75 -4.04
N THR A 13 7.85 -11.53 -5.27
CA THR A 13 8.92 -12.34 -5.89
C THR A 13 10.29 -12.11 -5.27
N ALA A 14 10.50 -10.93 -4.67
CA ALA A 14 11.64 -10.60 -3.82
C ALA A 14 11.20 -9.60 -2.75
N ILE A 15 11.56 -9.89 -1.49
CA ILE A 15 11.14 -9.12 -0.31
C ILE A 15 12.36 -8.89 0.61
N ALA A 16 12.35 -7.77 1.30
CA ALA A 16 13.25 -7.44 2.39
C ALA A 16 12.49 -6.64 3.44
N HIS A 17 13.03 -6.66 4.66
CA HIS A 17 12.44 -6.02 5.82
C HIS A 17 13.33 -4.88 6.28
N VAL A 18 12.75 -3.71 6.49
CA VAL A 18 13.43 -2.54 7.06
C VAL A 18 12.97 -2.41 8.50
N ASP A 19 13.89 -2.47 9.45
CA ASP A 19 13.57 -2.22 10.87
C ASP A 19 13.36 -0.71 11.14
N ALA A 20 12.91 -0.38 12.35
CA ALA A 20 12.65 1.02 12.74
C ALA A 20 13.89 1.94 12.70
N ALA A 21 15.10 1.37 12.63
CA ALA A 21 16.37 2.10 12.54
C ALA A 21 16.90 2.17 11.09
N GLY A 22 16.17 1.64 10.10
CA GLY A 22 16.57 1.65 8.70
C GLY A 22 17.52 0.51 8.31
N PHE A 23 17.72 -0.50 9.16
CA PHE A 23 18.53 -1.66 8.80
C PHE A 23 17.69 -2.60 7.94
N VAL A 24 18.27 -3.05 6.82
CA VAL A 24 17.56 -3.87 5.84
C VAL A 24 17.98 -5.33 5.96
N THR A 25 17.04 -6.21 6.27
CA THR A 25 17.24 -7.67 6.25
C THR A 25 16.66 -8.24 4.98
N ARG A 26 17.50 -8.88 4.15
CA ARG A 26 17.07 -9.55 2.92
C ARG A 26 16.57 -10.96 3.21
N ASP A 27 15.46 -11.34 2.61
CA ASP A 27 14.97 -12.73 2.67
C ASP A 27 15.88 -13.66 1.86
N GLY A 28 16.16 -14.85 2.40
CA GLY A 28 16.98 -15.86 1.73
C GLY A 28 17.69 -16.83 2.68
N ARG A 29 18.43 -17.81 2.12
CA ARG A 29 19.11 -18.87 2.89
C ARG A 29 20.14 -18.36 3.91
N ARG A 30 20.66 -17.14 3.73
CA ARG A 30 21.51 -16.44 4.70
C ARG A 30 21.01 -15.01 4.80
N ALA A 31 20.05 -14.79 5.71
CA ALA A 31 19.61 -13.44 6.06
C ALA A 31 20.85 -12.61 6.40
N THR A 32 21.08 -11.57 5.62
CA THR A 32 22.19 -10.64 5.83
C THR A 32 21.58 -9.28 6.13
N GLU A 33 21.97 -8.72 7.26
CA GLU A 33 21.55 -7.40 7.68
C GLU A 33 22.44 -6.35 7.00
N LEU A 34 21.80 -5.39 6.36
CA LEU A 34 22.42 -4.25 5.70
C LEU A 34 22.21 -3.04 6.60
N GLY A 35 23.20 -2.76 7.44
CA GLY A 35 23.20 -1.63 8.36
C GLY A 35 23.79 -0.36 7.77
N TRP A 36 23.63 0.74 8.50
CA TRP A 36 24.25 2.03 8.18
C TRP A 36 24.64 2.75 9.47
N TRP A 37 25.78 3.43 9.45
CA TRP A 37 26.25 4.28 10.56
C TRP A 37 26.82 5.57 10.01
N VAL A 38 26.85 6.61 10.84
CA VAL A 38 27.29 7.95 10.43
C VAL A 38 28.31 8.47 11.44
N ALA A 39 29.47 8.93 10.98
CA ALA A 39 30.37 9.75 11.76
C ALA A 39 30.19 11.21 11.33
N ALA A 40 29.88 12.06 12.30
CA ALA A 40 29.82 13.50 12.14
C ALA A 40 30.90 14.17 13.02
N ASP A 41 30.89 15.50 13.09
CA ASP A 41 31.91 16.28 13.81
C ASP A 41 31.96 16.00 15.32
N ASP A 42 30.86 15.53 15.91
CA ASP A 42 30.74 15.25 17.35
C ASP A 42 31.12 13.80 17.69
N ARG A 43 30.54 12.82 16.98
CA ARG A 43 30.72 11.38 17.26
C ARG A 43 30.28 10.48 16.11
N TRP A 44 30.41 9.17 16.35
CA TRP A 44 29.68 8.16 15.61
C TRP A 44 28.23 8.04 16.12
N HIS A 45 27.31 7.94 15.17
CA HIS A 45 25.88 7.73 15.34
C HIS A 45 25.53 6.29 14.92
N ASP A 46 24.81 5.60 15.81
CA ASP A 46 24.20 4.29 15.53
C ASP A 46 22.69 4.50 15.47
N PRO A 47 22.05 4.40 14.28
CA PRO A 47 20.62 4.66 14.12
C PRO A 47 19.71 3.91 15.11
N ARG A 48 20.14 2.75 15.62
CA ARG A 48 19.40 1.97 16.63
C ARG A 48 19.37 2.62 18.02
N GLU A 49 20.27 3.55 18.27
CA GLU A 49 20.45 4.24 19.55
C GLU A 49 20.19 5.75 19.42
N GLU A 50 19.86 6.25 18.23
CA GLU A 50 19.56 7.67 18.00
C GLU A 50 18.10 7.98 18.37
N PRO A 51 17.84 8.76 19.44
CA PRO A 51 16.47 9.15 19.81
C PRO A 51 15.82 10.08 18.77
N SER A 52 16.63 10.70 17.92
CA SER A 52 16.20 11.54 16.80
C SER A 52 15.75 10.75 15.57
N GLY A 53 15.91 9.42 15.61
CA GLY A 53 15.50 8.50 14.56
C GLY A 53 14.01 8.64 14.26
N ARG A 54 13.70 8.97 13.01
CA ARG A 54 12.33 9.08 12.50
C ARG A 54 12.23 8.36 11.17
N GLN A 55 11.17 7.58 11.00
CA GLN A 55 10.97 6.75 9.83
C GLN A 55 9.56 6.93 9.26
N ARG A 56 9.44 6.90 7.93
CA ARG A 56 8.15 6.94 7.23
C ARG A 56 8.21 6.17 5.90
N LEU A 57 7.05 5.76 5.41
CA LEU A 57 6.88 5.39 4.01
C LEU A 57 6.70 6.65 3.16
N ILE A 58 7.36 6.73 2.00
CA ILE A 58 7.16 7.84 1.06
C ILE A 58 5.84 7.60 0.33
N ASP A 59 4.86 8.51 0.54
CA ASP A 59 3.52 8.47 -0.06
C ASP A 59 2.76 7.15 0.18
N GLY A 60 3.03 6.49 1.31
CA GLY A 60 2.48 5.16 1.63
C GLY A 60 3.09 4.00 0.81
N THR A 61 4.07 4.27 -0.05
CA THR A 61 4.71 3.25 -0.91
C THR A 61 5.81 2.47 -0.17
N PRO A 62 6.27 1.31 -0.69
CA PRO A 62 7.38 0.51 -0.15
C PRO A 62 8.77 1.16 -0.36
N VAL A 63 8.86 2.47 -0.14
CA VAL A 63 10.08 3.26 -0.10
C VAL A 63 10.17 3.85 1.30
N VAL A 64 11.08 3.30 2.09
CA VAL A 64 11.24 3.66 3.51
C VAL A 64 12.27 4.77 3.61
N GLU A 65 11.92 5.89 4.21
CA GLU A 65 12.83 6.98 4.55
C GLU A 65 13.11 6.96 6.06
N THR A 66 14.36 6.81 6.45
CA THR A 66 14.85 6.90 7.83
C THR A 66 15.76 8.12 7.95
N LYS A 67 15.48 9.03 8.89
CA LYS A 67 16.30 10.21 9.16
C LYS A 67 16.87 10.16 10.57
N ILE A 68 18.15 10.50 10.72
CA ILE A 68 18.78 10.73 12.03
C ILE A 68 19.37 12.14 12.06
N ALA A 69 19.29 12.79 13.23
CA ALA A 69 19.90 14.10 13.42
C ALA A 69 21.41 13.97 13.64
N VAL A 70 22.16 14.88 13.02
CA VAL A 70 23.60 15.10 13.21
C VAL A 70 23.84 16.59 13.48
N PRO A 71 25.03 17.03 13.92
CA PRO A 71 25.31 18.45 14.12
C PRO A 71 24.92 19.32 12.92
N GLY A 72 23.98 20.24 13.14
CA GLY A 72 23.54 21.22 12.14
C GLY A 72 22.57 20.72 11.06
N GLY A 73 22.14 19.44 11.08
CA GLY A 73 21.16 18.94 10.12
C GLY A 73 20.85 17.45 10.28
N ASP A 74 20.61 16.78 9.16
CA ASP A 74 20.23 15.36 9.15
C ASP A 74 21.04 14.55 8.14
N VAL A 75 21.14 13.25 8.42
CA VAL A 75 21.47 12.25 7.39
C VAL A 75 20.23 11.42 7.13
N VAL A 76 19.91 11.26 5.85
CA VAL A 76 18.68 10.63 5.38
C VAL A 76 19.02 9.37 4.60
N GLN A 77 18.46 8.26 5.02
CA GLN A 77 18.56 6.95 4.37
C GLN A 77 17.23 6.64 3.70
N ARG A 78 17.24 6.22 2.44
CA ARG A 78 16.07 5.69 1.72
C ARG A 78 16.33 4.25 1.30
N ALA A 79 15.46 3.32 1.71
CA ALA A 79 15.53 1.90 1.38
C ALA A 79 14.34 1.51 0.51
N PHE A 80 14.61 0.87 -0.62
CA PHE A 80 13.60 0.40 -1.55
C PHE A 80 14.14 -0.73 -2.43
N MET A 81 13.29 -1.34 -3.24
CA MET A 81 13.71 -2.31 -4.25
C MET A 81 13.42 -1.83 -5.67
N VAL A 82 14.28 -2.23 -6.60
CA VAL A 82 14.10 -2.08 -8.05
C VAL A 82 14.04 -3.46 -8.70
N ALA A 83 13.25 -3.61 -9.76
CA ALA A 83 13.01 -4.90 -10.43
C ALA A 83 14.19 -5.35 -11.31
N ASP A 84 15.12 -4.44 -11.60
CA ASP A 84 16.33 -4.71 -12.39
C ASP A 84 17.07 -5.95 -11.88
N HIS A 85 17.54 -6.75 -12.84
CA HIS A 85 18.28 -7.98 -12.59
C HIS A 85 17.59 -9.01 -11.67
N GLY A 86 16.24 -9.03 -11.65
CA GLY A 86 15.48 -9.94 -10.80
C GLY A 86 15.29 -9.47 -9.37
N GLY A 87 15.62 -8.20 -9.08
CA GLY A 87 15.46 -7.57 -7.78
C GLY A 87 16.78 -7.10 -7.19
N CYS A 88 16.86 -5.82 -6.87
CA CYS A 88 17.96 -5.24 -6.12
C CYS A 88 17.44 -4.42 -4.95
N VAL A 89 18.02 -4.60 -3.77
CA VAL A 89 17.84 -3.67 -2.66
C VAL A 89 18.73 -2.47 -2.90
N VAL A 90 18.14 -1.28 -2.85
CA VAL A 90 18.84 0.00 -2.95
C VAL A 90 18.74 0.71 -1.61
N MET A 91 19.90 1.10 -1.08
CA MET A 91 20.02 2.03 0.04
C MET A 91 20.68 3.31 -0.47
N GLU A 92 19.90 4.38 -0.56
CA GLU A 92 20.39 5.72 -0.85
C GLU A 92 20.63 6.46 0.47
N ILE A 93 21.80 7.07 0.65
CA ILE A 93 22.12 7.88 1.83
C ILE A 93 22.50 9.28 1.36
N SER A 94 21.80 10.30 1.87
CA SER A 94 22.05 11.71 1.55
C SER A 94 22.38 12.54 2.79
N ASN A 95 23.34 13.45 2.63
CA ASN A 95 23.75 14.38 3.68
C ASN A 95 22.99 15.72 3.54
N GLU A 96 22.02 15.93 4.43
CA GLU A 96 21.24 17.16 4.56
C GLU A 96 21.82 18.11 5.64
N SER A 97 23.00 17.80 6.20
CA SER A 97 23.74 18.66 7.14
C SER A 97 24.78 19.53 6.44
N PRO A 98 25.14 20.71 6.98
CA PRO A 98 26.08 21.64 6.35
C PRO A 98 27.53 21.15 6.35
N ALA A 99 27.89 20.25 7.29
CA ALA A 99 29.22 19.66 7.37
C ALA A 99 29.31 18.37 6.53
N ALA A 100 30.52 17.98 6.13
CA ALA A 100 30.74 16.67 5.54
C ALA A 100 30.62 15.60 6.63
N VAL A 101 30.00 14.47 6.29
CA VAL A 101 29.90 13.31 7.18
C VAL A 101 30.64 12.12 6.57
N VAL A 102 30.90 11.11 7.38
CA VAL A 102 31.38 9.82 6.90
C VAL A 102 30.29 8.80 7.15
N ILE A 103 29.91 8.04 6.14
CA ILE A 103 28.93 6.96 6.27
C ILE A 103 29.65 5.62 6.27
N ALA A 104 29.13 4.65 7.01
CA ALA A 104 29.66 3.29 7.05
C ALA A 104 28.57 2.29 6.68
N VAL A 105 28.86 1.38 5.75
CA VAL A 105 27.92 0.36 5.28
C VAL A 105 28.63 -0.97 5.00
N PRO A 106 27.94 -2.12 5.09
CA PRO A 106 28.46 -3.42 4.67
C PRO A 106 28.79 -3.44 3.17
N THR A 107 29.98 -3.93 2.81
CA THR A 107 30.44 -3.98 1.40
C THR A 107 30.42 -5.36 0.78
N SER A 108 30.01 -6.39 1.53
CA SER A 108 29.88 -7.74 0.99
C SER A 108 28.82 -7.79 -0.11
N GLY A 109 29.28 -7.99 -1.36
CA GLY A 109 28.41 -8.10 -2.53
C GLY A 109 27.67 -6.81 -2.91
N VAL A 110 28.19 -5.64 -2.50
CA VAL A 110 27.59 -4.34 -2.82
C VAL A 110 28.12 -3.81 -4.15
N ALA A 111 27.26 -3.15 -4.93
CA ALA A 111 27.63 -2.20 -5.97
C ALA A 111 27.31 -0.78 -5.48
N THR A 112 28.15 0.21 -5.81
CA THR A 112 27.96 1.59 -5.37
C THR A 112 28.39 2.60 -6.42
N ASP A 113 27.76 3.76 -6.41
CA ASP A 113 28.16 4.96 -7.18
C ASP A 113 29.00 5.94 -6.35
N ALA A 114 29.53 5.49 -5.21
CA ALA A 114 30.42 6.30 -4.39
C ALA A 114 31.62 6.82 -5.20
N ALA A 115 31.81 8.14 -5.20
CA ALA A 115 32.92 8.77 -5.91
C ALA A 115 34.29 8.44 -5.30
N ALA A 116 34.34 8.20 -3.98
CA ALA A 116 35.55 7.83 -3.26
C ALA A 116 35.62 6.32 -3.04
N ALA A 117 36.84 5.76 -3.14
CA ALA A 117 37.07 4.36 -2.84
C ALA A 117 36.77 4.06 -1.35
N PRO A 118 36.21 2.89 -1.03
CA PRO A 118 35.95 2.48 0.35
C PRO A 118 37.24 2.41 1.15
N SER A 119 37.21 2.85 2.41
CA SER A 119 38.34 2.72 3.34
C SER A 119 37.91 2.03 4.64
N GLU A 120 38.89 1.59 5.42
CA GLU A 120 38.62 0.98 6.72
C GLU A 120 38.15 2.02 7.74
N PRO A 121 37.12 1.72 8.56
CA PRO A 121 36.72 2.58 9.66
C PRO A 121 37.90 2.79 10.64
N ARG A 122 38.19 4.05 10.99
CA ARG A 122 39.22 4.40 11.99
C ARG A 122 38.58 5.12 13.17
N GLY A 123 39.06 4.84 14.38
CA GLY A 123 38.62 5.54 15.60
C GLY A 123 37.13 5.37 15.90
N VAL A 124 36.55 4.21 15.57
CA VAL A 124 35.12 3.95 15.78
C VAL A 124 34.84 3.77 17.26
N ALA A 125 33.99 4.63 17.80
CA ALA A 125 33.45 4.52 19.14
C ALA A 125 31.92 4.56 19.07
N LEU A 126 31.29 3.40 18.87
CA LEU A 126 29.83 3.30 18.88
C LEU A 126 29.31 3.30 20.34
N PRO A 127 28.07 3.77 20.56
CA PRO A 127 27.43 3.69 21.87
C PRO A 127 27.47 2.27 22.46
N LYS A 128 27.59 2.20 23.80
CA LYS A 128 27.59 0.94 24.57
C LYS A 128 28.72 -0.04 24.19
N GLY A 129 29.81 0.44 23.59
CA GLY A 129 30.98 -0.38 23.26
C GLY A 129 30.77 -1.37 22.11
N ARG A 130 29.77 -1.14 21.25
CA ARG A 130 29.57 -1.95 20.04
C ARG A 130 30.71 -1.75 19.05
N THR A 131 30.95 -2.77 18.24
CA THR A 131 31.92 -2.75 17.13
C THR A 131 31.19 -2.91 15.80
N LEU A 132 31.69 -2.24 14.76
CA LEU A 132 31.20 -2.47 13.40
C LEU A 132 31.56 -3.88 12.92
N PRO A 133 30.70 -4.52 12.10
CA PRO A 133 31.04 -5.75 11.40
C PRO A 133 32.30 -5.62 10.53
N SER A 134 33.02 -6.73 10.31
CA SER A 134 34.31 -6.72 9.60
C SER A 134 34.22 -6.35 8.12
N ASP A 135 33.06 -6.54 7.50
CA ASP A 135 32.80 -6.24 6.09
C ASP A 135 32.32 -4.79 5.85
N VAL A 136 32.20 -4.00 6.92
CA VAL A 136 31.84 -2.59 6.83
C VAL A 136 33.02 -1.75 6.35
N ARG A 137 32.74 -0.81 5.45
CA ARG A 137 33.69 0.21 4.98
C ARG A 137 33.06 1.59 5.08
N VAL A 138 33.92 2.61 5.07
CA VAL A 138 33.51 4.00 5.19
C VAL A 138 33.65 4.77 3.88
N PHE A 139 32.73 5.71 3.68
CA PHE A 139 32.63 6.57 2.51
C PHE A 139 32.41 8.01 2.96
N PRO A 140 33.24 8.97 2.52
CA PRO A 140 33.00 10.38 2.79
C PRO A 140 31.78 10.87 1.99
N LEU A 141 30.94 11.69 2.62
CA LEU A 141 29.73 12.24 2.03
C LEU A 141 29.66 13.75 2.28
N ALA A 142 29.95 14.53 1.23
CA ALA A 142 29.92 15.98 1.29
C ALA A 142 28.50 16.54 1.47
N HIS A 143 28.39 17.82 1.85
CA HIS A 143 27.12 18.52 1.96
C HIS A 143 26.31 18.41 0.66
N ARG A 144 24.99 18.15 0.77
CA ARG A 144 24.06 17.99 -0.36
C ARG A 144 24.46 16.91 -1.37
N SER A 145 25.26 15.94 -0.94
CA SER A 145 25.62 14.78 -1.75
C SER A 145 24.80 13.56 -1.31
N ALA A 146 24.58 12.66 -2.25
CA ALA A 146 23.97 11.36 -2.00
C ALA A 146 24.82 10.26 -2.61
N VAL A 147 24.71 9.06 -2.06
CA VAL A 147 25.38 7.86 -2.55
C VAL A 147 24.44 6.67 -2.42
N ARG A 148 24.49 5.77 -3.39
CA ARG A 148 23.66 4.58 -3.46
C ARG A 148 24.52 3.33 -3.26
N PHE A 149 23.96 2.41 -2.48
CA PHE A 149 24.47 1.07 -2.26
C PHE A 149 23.43 0.07 -2.70
N VAL A 150 23.85 -0.91 -3.50
CA VAL A 150 22.95 -1.82 -4.18
C VAL A 150 23.38 -3.25 -3.95
N TRP A 151 22.45 -4.09 -3.52
CA TRP A 151 22.66 -5.52 -3.34
C TRP A 151 21.63 -6.29 -4.16
N ALA A 152 22.09 -7.10 -5.11
CA ALA A 152 21.22 -8.02 -5.85
C ALA A 152 20.60 -9.05 -4.91
N THR A 153 19.37 -9.45 -5.22
CA THR A 153 18.69 -10.58 -4.57
C THR A 153 19.30 -11.91 -5.05
N ALA A 154 19.65 -11.99 -6.33
CA ALA A 154 20.32 -13.13 -6.93
C ALA A 154 21.86 -13.05 -6.77
N PRO A 155 22.54 -14.17 -6.48
CA PRO A 155 24.00 -14.19 -6.38
C PRO A 155 24.66 -13.96 -7.75
N ARG A 156 25.86 -13.36 -7.76
CA ARG A 156 26.76 -13.23 -8.92
C ARG A 156 26.23 -12.36 -10.08
N VAL A 157 25.32 -11.44 -9.81
CA VAL A 157 24.90 -10.42 -10.76
C VAL A 157 25.85 -9.22 -10.68
N SER A 158 26.38 -8.77 -11.81
CA SER A 158 27.07 -7.48 -11.91
C SER A 158 26.05 -6.37 -12.09
N ILE A 159 26.10 -5.35 -11.24
CA ILE A 159 25.11 -4.26 -11.19
C ILE A 159 25.79 -2.94 -11.57
N THR A 160 25.17 -2.18 -12.47
CA THR A 160 25.56 -0.80 -12.76
C THR A 160 24.58 0.16 -12.10
N VAL A 161 25.05 0.93 -11.11
CA VAL A 161 24.17 1.75 -10.24
C VAL A 161 23.53 2.91 -11.00
N ASP A 162 24.22 3.52 -11.96
CA ASP A 162 23.73 4.68 -12.73
C ASP A 162 22.45 4.40 -13.54
N GLY A 163 22.22 3.15 -13.93
CA GLY A 163 21.01 2.75 -14.68
C GLY A 163 19.78 2.53 -13.82
N LEU A 164 19.93 2.44 -12.50
CA LEU A 164 18.83 2.09 -11.60
C LEU A 164 17.97 3.29 -11.25
N ALA A 165 16.66 3.05 -11.17
CA ALA A 165 15.70 4.04 -10.72
C ALA A 165 15.99 4.49 -9.27
N GLY A 166 15.91 5.81 -9.02
CA GLY A 166 15.96 6.36 -7.68
C GLY A 166 14.65 6.21 -6.91
N ALA A 167 14.63 6.66 -5.65
CA ALA A 167 13.47 6.54 -4.76
C ALA A 167 12.19 7.16 -5.34
N THR A 168 12.27 8.36 -5.94
CA THR A 168 11.11 9.09 -6.47
C THR A 168 10.44 8.38 -7.66
N PRO A 169 11.17 7.95 -8.72
CA PRO A 169 10.57 7.09 -9.76
C PRO A 169 9.95 5.81 -9.23
N VAL A 170 10.59 5.14 -8.25
CA VAL A 170 10.06 3.90 -7.65
C VAL A 170 8.74 4.18 -6.91
N ALA A 171 8.70 5.20 -6.06
CA ALA A 171 7.47 5.62 -5.36
C ALA A 171 6.35 5.96 -6.36
N ARG A 172 6.65 6.73 -7.42
CA ARG A 172 5.67 7.03 -8.48
C ARG A 172 5.16 5.78 -9.19
N GLY A 173 6.03 4.79 -9.42
CA GLY A 173 5.63 3.51 -10.00
C GLY A 173 4.62 2.76 -9.12
N TRP A 174 4.86 2.72 -7.80
CA TRP A 174 3.94 2.14 -6.82
C TRP A 174 2.62 2.89 -6.73
N LEU A 175 2.66 4.22 -6.64
CA LEU A 175 1.47 5.06 -6.65
C LEU A 175 0.64 4.83 -7.92
N GLY A 176 1.28 4.83 -9.09
CA GLY A 176 0.60 4.57 -10.36
C GLY A 176 -0.07 3.19 -10.43
N ALA A 177 0.47 2.17 -9.76
CA ALA A 177 -0.21 0.87 -9.66
C ALA A 177 -1.40 0.89 -8.72
N SER A 178 -1.28 1.54 -7.57
CA SER A 178 -2.41 1.74 -6.64
C SER A 178 -3.56 2.51 -7.33
N GLU A 179 -3.24 3.58 -8.04
CA GLU A 179 -4.20 4.44 -8.75
C GLU A 179 -4.90 3.75 -9.93
N ARG A 180 -4.33 2.67 -10.47
CA ARG A 180 -5.02 1.85 -11.49
C ARG A 180 -6.27 1.17 -10.94
N ALA A 181 -6.28 0.83 -9.65
CA ALA A 181 -7.45 0.23 -9.04
C ALA A 181 -8.55 1.29 -8.80
N SER A 182 -8.18 2.38 -8.13
CA SER A 182 -8.97 3.60 -7.98
C SER A 182 -8.08 4.74 -7.50
N ARG A 183 -8.47 5.98 -7.76
CA ARG A 183 -7.78 7.18 -7.25
C ARG A 183 -8.61 7.80 -6.14
N VAL A 184 -8.14 7.74 -4.90
CA VAL A 184 -8.82 8.34 -3.74
C VAL A 184 -7.87 9.36 -3.11
N SER A 185 -8.34 10.60 -2.95
CA SER A 185 -7.53 11.69 -2.37
C SER A 185 -7.65 11.80 -0.85
N ILE A 186 -8.77 11.34 -0.28
CA ILE A 186 -8.94 11.22 1.16
C ILE A 186 -8.32 9.91 1.65
N ASP A 187 -7.64 9.92 2.80
CA ASP A 187 -6.93 8.75 3.34
C ASP A 187 -5.99 8.07 2.33
N ALA A 188 -5.47 8.84 1.35
CA ALA A 188 -4.75 8.35 0.19
C ALA A 188 -3.52 7.50 0.57
N GLN A 189 -2.72 7.98 1.53
CA GLN A 189 -1.51 7.25 1.97
C GLN A 189 -1.86 5.93 2.66
N THR A 190 -2.97 5.88 3.41
CA THR A 190 -3.47 4.68 4.07
C THR A 190 -3.90 3.63 3.05
N LEU A 191 -4.66 4.05 2.02
CA LEU A 191 -5.07 3.17 0.93
C LEU A 191 -3.87 2.68 0.10
N VAL A 192 -2.93 3.57 -0.23
CA VAL A 192 -1.71 3.21 -0.96
C VAL A 192 -0.87 2.21 -0.15
N ALA A 193 -0.69 2.42 1.15
CA ALA A 193 0.05 1.50 2.01
C ALA A 193 -0.59 0.12 2.07
N ALA A 194 -1.91 0.05 2.27
CA ALA A 194 -2.67 -1.21 2.25
C ALA A 194 -2.50 -1.96 0.93
N ARG A 195 -2.71 -1.27 -0.20
CA ARG A 195 -2.54 -1.83 -1.55
C ARG A 195 -1.13 -2.31 -1.84
N CYS A 196 -0.12 -1.57 -1.38
CA CYS A 196 1.26 -1.97 -1.52
C CYS A 196 1.56 -3.25 -0.72
N GLN A 197 0.99 -3.42 0.48
CA GLN A 197 1.10 -4.70 1.20
C GLN A 197 0.44 -5.86 0.44
N LEU A 198 -0.72 -5.65 -0.18
CA LEU A 198 -1.38 -6.67 -1.01
C LEU A 198 -0.51 -7.10 -2.20
N LEU A 199 0.13 -6.14 -2.87
CA LEU A 199 1.05 -6.40 -3.99
C LEU A 199 2.39 -7.02 -3.55
N LEU A 200 2.83 -6.78 -2.31
CA LEU A 200 4.03 -7.38 -1.75
C LEU A 200 3.79 -8.80 -1.20
N ALA A 201 2.53 -9.21 -1.03
CA ALA A 201 2.20 -10.55 -0.59
C ALA A 201 2.66 -11.58 -1.61
N THR A 202 3.26 -12.65 -1.13
CA THR A 202 3.63 -13.81 -1.93
C THR A 202 2.38 -14.56 -2.39
N SER A 203 2.49 -15.34 -3.47
CA SER A 203 1.39 -16.22 -3.92
C SER A 203 0.92 -17.16 -2.79
N THR A 204 1.85 -17.71 -2.00
CA THR A 204 1.51 -18.57 -0.86
C THR A 204 0.71 -17.84 0.21
N GLU A 205 1.10 -16.61 0.59
CA GLU A 205 0.33 -15.82 1.57
C GLU A 205 -1.11 -15.55 1.08
N VAL A 206 -1.29 -15.30 -0.22
CA VAL A 206 -2.62 -15.06 -0.82
C VAL A 206 -3.44 -16.36 -0.93
N ASP A 207 -2.82 -17.46 -1.35
CA ASP A 207 -3.46 -18.77 -1.45
C ASP A 207 -3.92 -19.25 -0.06
N ASP A 208 -3.06 -19.12 0.95
CA ASP A 208 -3.38 -19.44 2.33
C ASP A 208 -4.55 -18.58 2.83
N LEU A 209 -4.54 -17.26 2.54
CA LEU A 209 -5.65 -16.38 2.91
C LEU A 209 -6.96 -16.83 2.24
N LEU A 210 -6.95 -17.14 0.94
CA LEU A 210 -8.14 -17.58 0.20
C LEU A 210 -8.66 -18.94 0.68
N GLN A 211 -7.78 -19.82 1.13
CA GLN A 211 -8.17 -21.12 1.69
C GLN A 211 -8.89 -20.94 3.03
N HIS A 212 -8.36 -20.12 3.93
CA HIS A 212 -8.87 -19.93 5.29
C HIS A 212 -10.01 -18.92 5.40
N ASP A 213 -10.02 -17.91 4.52
CA ASP A 213 -10.98 -16.81 4.51
C ASP A 213 -11.27 -16.40 3.06
N ALA A 214 -12.26 -17.06 2.46
CA ALA A 214 -12.62 -16.86 1.06
C ALA A 214 -12.95 -15.39 0.73
N ALA A 215 -13.61 -14.67 1.64
CA ALA A 215 -14.00 -13.28 1.39
C ALA A 215 -12.77 -12.37 1.31
N ARG A 216 -11.89 -12.42 2.32
CA ARG A 216 -10.66 -11.62 2.30
C ARG A 216 -9.71 -12.03 1.18
N GLY A 217 -9.59 -13.32 0.89
CA GLY A 217 -8.77 -13.81 -0.21
C GLY A 217 -9.24 -13.30 -1.58
N VAL A 218 -10.56 -13.32 -1.83
CA VAL A 218 -11.12 -12.76 -3.07
C VAL A 218 -10.88 -11.26 -3.16
N VAL A 219 -11.06 -10.50 -2.07
CA VAL A 219 -10.76 -9.05 -2.07
C VAL A 219 -9.28 -8.79 -2.33
N ALA A 220 -8.37 -9.55 -1.72
CA ALA A 220 -6.93 -9.42 -1.95
C ALA A 220 -6.56 -9.64 -3.43
N ILE A 221 -7.07 -10.71 -4.04
CA ILE A 221 -6.82 -11.02 -5.46
C ILE A 221 -7.45 -9.94 -6.35
N ALA A 222 -8.67 -9.49 -6.05
CA ALA A 222 -9.35 -8.46 -6.82
C ALA A 222 -8.61 -7.14 -6.83
N GLU A 223 -8.09 -6.69 -5.68
CA GLU A 223 -7.26 -5.49 -5.60
C GLU A 223 -5.99 -5.66 -6.45
N ARG A 224 -5.30 -6.81 -6.37
CA ARG A 224 -4.10 -7.09 -7.18
C ARG A 224 -4.38 -7.09 -8.69
N VAL A 225 -5.48 -7.71 -9.12
CA VAL A 225 -5.92 -7.71 -10.52
C VAL A 225 -6.23 -6.29 -10.99
N ARG A 226 -6.95 -5.49 -10.19
CA ARG A 226 -7.23 -4.08 -10.49
C ARG A 226 -5.95 -3.23 -10.59
N MET A 227 -4.93 -3.56 -9.79
CA MET A 227 -3.60 -2.93 -9.84
C MET A 227 -2.71 -3.44 -10.99
N GLY A 228 -3.17 -4.43 -11.77
CA GLY A 228 -2.56 -4.86 -13.02
C GLY A 228 -1.97 -6.27 -13.03
N GLU A 229 -2.20 -7.09 -11.99
CA GLU A 229 -1.90 -8.52 -12.07
C GLU A 229 -2.87 -9.27 -13.02
N PRO A 230 -2.42 -10.34 -13.69
CA PRO A 230 -3.28 -11.09 -14.60
C PRO A 230 -4.37 -11.85 -13.84
N VAL A 231 -5.60 -11.82 -14.34
CA VAL A 231 -6.74 -12.56 -13.75
C VAL A 231 -6.72 -14.05 -14.05
N ALA A 232 -6.17 -14.45 -15.21
CA ALA A 232 -6.26 -15.82 -15.73
C ALA A 232 -5.84 -16.93 -14.74
N PRO A 233 -4.75 -16.79 -13.95
CA PRO A 233 -4.34 -17.82 -13.00
C PRO A 233 -5.35 -18.05 -11.84
N HIS A 234 -6.26 -17.11 -11.60
CA HIS A 234 -7.12 -17.11 -10.43
C HIS A 234 -8.57 -17.53 -10.73
N VAL A 235 -8.96 -17.69 -12.00
CA VAL A 235 -10.37 -17.90 -12.41
C VAL A 235 -11.03 -19.06 -11.65
N GLU A 236 -10.39 -20.24 -11.63
CA GLU A 236 -10.93 -21.42 -10.94
C GLU A 236 -11.05 -21.21 -9.43
N GLN A 237 -10.00 -20.64 -8.81
CA GLN A 237 -9.95 -20.39 -7.37
C GLN A 237 -11.02 -19.37 -6.94
N ILE A 238 -11.26 -18.32 -7.75
CA ILE A 238 -12.28 -17.30 -7.51
C ILE A 238 -13.68 -17.89 -7.64
N ALA A 239 -13.94 -18.73 -8.65
CA ALA A 239 -15.22 -19.40 -8.81
C ALA A 239 -15.53 -20.33 -7.62
N ASP A 240 -14.54 -21.11 -7.15
CA ASP A 240 -14.70 -21.95 -5.96
C ASP A 240 -14.90 -21.11 -4.69
N ALA A 241 -14.14 -20.03 -4.51
CA ALA A 241 -14.29 -19.13 -3.37
C ALA A 241 -15.68 -18.47 -3.33
N ALA A 242 -16.20 -18.03 -4.48
CA ALA A 242 -17.56 -17.51 -4.59
C ALA A 242 -18.61 -18.56 -4.18
N ARG A 243 -18.47 -19.80 -4.65
CA ARG A 243 -19.33 -20.92 -4.23
C ARG A 243 -19.25 -21.19 -2.72
N ARG A 244 -18.05 -21.12 -2.12
CA ARG A 244 -17.86 -21.28 -0.66
C ARG A 244 -18.55 -20.15 0.13
N MET A 245 -18.44 -18.91 -0.33
CA MET A 245 -19.11 -17.75 0.29
C MET A 245 -20.63 -17.83 0.21
N LEU A 246 -21.19 -18.20 -0.94
CA LEU A 246 -22.65 -18.34 -1.11
C LEU A 246 -23.26 -19.40 -0.19
N ARG A 247 -22.47 -20.40 0.24
CA ARG A 247 -22.89 -21.39 1.25
C ARG A 247 -22.85 -20.85 2.69
N LYS A 248 -22.04 -19.82 2.96
CA LYS A 248 -21.83 -19.21 4.28
C LYS A 248 -21.69 -17.68 4.15
N PRO A 249 -22.79 -16.96 3.89
CA PRO A 249 -22.76 -15.56 3.45
C PRO A 249 -22.44 -14.53 4.55
N ASN A 250 -22.36 -14.94 5.82
CA ASN A 250 -22.19 -14.03 6.96
C ASN A 250 -20.73 -13.59 7.22
N ALA A 251 -19.78 -13.94 6.35
CA ALA A 251 -18.39 -13.53 6.54
C ALA A 251 -18.22 -12.02 6.29
N LEU A 252 -17.33 -11.37 7.06
CA LEU A 252 -16.94 -9.99 6.80
C LEU A 252 -16.46 -9.87 5.34
N TRP A 253 -16.89 -8.80 4.67
CA TRP A 253 -16.63 -8.55 3.25
C TRP A 253 -17.24 -9.54 2.25
N ALA A 254 -18.04 -10.53 2.64
CA ALA A 254 -18.59 -11.51 1.68
C ALA A 254 -19.38 -10.85 0.53
N SER A 255 -20.21 -9.85 0.84
CA SER A 255 -20.96 -9.08 -0.16
C SER A 255 -20.01 -8.42 -1.18
N ARG A 256 -19.05 -7.64 -0.68
CA ARG A 256 -18.04 -6.96 -1.50
C ARG A 256 -17.19 -7.95 -2.30
N ALA A 257 -16.80 -9.05 -1.69
CA ALA A 257 -16.02 -10.11 -2.32
C ALA A 257 -16.79 -10.76 -3.49
N LEU A 258 -18.09 -11.02 -3.35
CA LEU A 258 -18.91 -11.56 -4.45
C LEU A 258 -19.03 -10.57 -5.61
N VAL A 259 -19.21 -9.28 -5.32
CA VAL A 259 -19.18 -8.22 -6.35
C VAL A 259 -17.83 -8.21 -7.07
N MET A 260 -16.73 -8.28 -6.33
CA MET A 260 -15.37 -8.31 -6.90
C MET A 260 -15.12 -9.59 -7.72
N ALA A 261 -15.60 -10.75 -7.26
CA ALA A 261 -15.50 -12.01 -7.99
C ALA A 261 -16.22 -11.94 -9.33
N SER A 262 -17.45 -11.41 -9.37
CA SER A 262 -18.21 -11.23 -10.61
C SER A 262 -17.46 -10.33 -11.60
N ARG A 263 -16.86 -9.22 -11.13
CA ARG A 263 -16.04 -8.32 -11.96
C ARG A 263 -14.78 -9.00 -12.51
N MET A 264 -14.08 -9.78 -11.69
CA MET A 264 -12.90 -10.53 -12.13
C MET A 264 -13.26 -11.57 -13.19
N LEU A 265 -14.35 -12.32 -12.99
CA LEU A 265 -14.84 -13.29 -13.97
C LEU A 265 -15.22 -12.60 -15.30
N ALA A 266 -15.88 -11.44 -15.25
CA ALA A 266 -16.15 -10.65 -16.46
C ALA A 266 -14.84 -10.22 -17.16
N THR A 267 -13.84 -9.78 -16.39
CA THR A 267 -12.52 -9.40 -16.92
C THR A 267 -11.78 -10.59 -17.56
N ALA A 268 -12.03 -11.81 -17.07
CA ALA A 268 -11.51 -13.05 -17.63
C ALA A 268 -12.29 -13.56 -18.86
N ASN A 269 -13.32 -12.83 -19.32
CA ASN A 269 -14.29 -13.23 -20.36
C ASN A 269 -15.17 -14.45 -19.96
N GLU A 270 -15.34 -14.70 -18.67
CA GLU A 270 -16.23 -15.73 -18.13
C GLU A 270 -17.62 -15.14 -17.85
N SER A 271 -18.31 -14.68 -18.90
CA SER A 271 -19.56 -13.90 -18.78
C SER A 271 -20.70 -14.66 -18.09
N LEU A 272 -20.82 -15.97 -18.30
CA LEU A 272 -21.83 -16.80 -17.63
C LEU A 272 -21.54 -16.89 -16.13
N ALA A 273 -20.31 -17.26 -15.75
CA ALA A 273 -19.91 -17.34 -14.35
C ALA A 273 -20.02 -15.98 -13.64
N SER A 274 -19.65 -14.90 -14.32
CA SER A 274 -19.82 -13.53 -13.82
C SER A 274 -21.29 -13.21 -13.53
N SER A 275 -22.19 -13.55 -14.45
CA SER A 275 -23.63 -13.35 -14.30
C SER A 275 -24.21 -14.18 -13.17
N ASP A 276 -23.85 -15.46 -13.08
CA ASP A 276 -24.32 -16.37 -12.04
C ASP A 276 -23.94 -15.87 -10.64
N VAL A 277 -22.69 -15.40 -10.46
CA VAL A 277 -22.24 -14.82 -9.19
C VAL A 277 -22.98 -13.52 -8.87
N ALA A 278 -23.23 -12.66 -9.87
CA ALA A 278 -23.95 -11.40 -9.67
C ALA A 278 -25.40 -11.63 -9.24
N VAL A 279 -26.10 -12.57 -9.88
CA VAL A 279 -27.48 -12.94 -9.53
C VAL A 279 -27.52 -13.57 -8.14
N ALA A 280 -26.64 -14.54 -7.86
CA ALA A 280 -26.61 -15.20 -6.56
C ALA A 280 -26.31 -14.22 -5.41
N TRP A 281 -25.40 -13.26 -5.62
CA TRP A 281 -25.15 -12.19 -4.66
C TRP A 281 -26.41 -11.36 -4.36
N ALA A 282 -27.14 -10.95 -5.41
CA ALA A 282 -28.35 -10.16 -5.27
C ALA A 282 -29.45 -10.91 -4.50
N GLU A 283 -29.61 -12.21 -4.73
CA GLU A 283 -30.58 -13.06 -4.03
C GLU A 283 -30.25 -13.19 -2.53
N VAL A 284 -28.98 -13.42 -2.18
CA VAL A 284 -28.54 -13.56 -0.77
C VAL A 284 -28.67 -12.22 -0.02
N GLY A 285 -28.38 -11.10 -0.70
CA GLY A 285 -28.57 -9.75 -0.17
C GLY A 285 -30.04 -9.41 0.10
N ALA A 286 -30.93 -9.73 -0.85
CA ALA A 286 -32.38 -9.55 -0.68
C ALA A 286 -32.95 -10.41 0.48
N GLY A 287 -32.35 -11.57 0.76
CA GLY A 287 -32.71 -12.43 1.89
C GLY A 287 -32.21 -11.97 3.25
N GLY A 288 -31.46 -10.86 3.36
CA GLY A 288 -30.92 -10.34 4.62
C GLY A 288 -29.82 -11.21 5.26
N THR A 289 -29.24 -12.12 4.47
CA THR A 289 -28.24 -13.12 4.93
C THR A 289 -26.80 -12.73 4.61
N LEU A 290 -26.56 -11.58 3.98
CA LEU A 290 -25.21 -11.00 3.92
C LEU A 290 -25.02 -10.18 5.19
N GLY A 291 -23.97 -10.47 5.96
CA GLY A 291 -23.61 -9.67 7.12
C GLY A 291 -23.50 -8.21 6.70
N GLY A 292 -24.44 -7.38 7.19
CA GLY A 292 -24.38 -5.94 7.05
C GLY A 292 -23.18 -5.48 7.85
N GLY A 293 -22.04 -5.31 7.19
CA GLY A 293 -20.79 -4.83 7.77
C GLY A 293 -20.90 -3.36 8.16
N GLY A 294 -21.84 -3.03 9.04
CA GLY A 294 -21.74 -1.88 9.93
C GLY A 294 -20.92 -2.28 11.16
N ASP A 295 -19.69 -2.74 10.95
CA ASP A 295 -18.71 -2.76 12.04
C ASP A 295 -18.02 -1.40 11.99
N THR A 296 -18.46 -0.50 12.86
CA THR A 296 -17.75 0.72 13.19
C THR A 296 -16.35 0.35 13.66
N CYS A 297 -15.38 0.34 12.76
CA CYS A 297 -13.96 0.42 13.12
C CYS A 297 -13.75 1.78 13.78
N SER A 298 -13.97 1.83 15.10
CA SER A 298 -13.48 2.93 15.92
C SER A 298 -11.98 3.02 15.71
N ALA A 299 -11.52 4.21 15.30
CA ALA A 299 -10.13 4.66 15.21
C ALA A 299 -9.09 3.56 15.47
N VAL A 300 -8.72 2.85 14.40
CA VAL A 300 -7.60 1.90 14.47
C VAL A 300 -6.33 2.74 14.55
N ASP A 301 -5.70 2.77 15.73
CA ASP A 301 -4.30 3.16 15.87
C ASP A 301 -3.50 2.45 14.78
N LEU A 302 -2.83 3.22 13.90
CA LEU A 302 -2.02 2.72 12.79
C LEU A 302 -1.18 1.51 13.24
N PRO A 303 -1.50 0.27 12.80
CA PRO A 303 -0.82 -0.89 13.30
C PRO A 303 0.57 -0.97 12.69
N SER A 304 1.57 -0.80 13.55
CA SER A 304 2.94 -1.25 13.35
C SER A 304 2.98 -2.71 12.85
N ALA A 305 3.59 -2.94 11.69
CA ALA A 305 3.72 -4.24 11.00
C ALA A 305 2.38 -4.90 10.63
N THR A 306 1.77 -4.43 9.54
CA THR A 306 0.42 -4.79 9.08
C THR A 306 0.37 -6.20 8.47
N ASP A 307 -0.34 -7.13 9.13
CA ASP A 307 -0.71 -8.45 8.59
C ASP A 307 -1.57 -8.29 7.31
N LEU A 308 -1.49 -9.26 6.39
CA LEU A 308 -2.17 -9.25 5.10
C LEU A 308 -3.68 -9.03 5.24
N ARG A 309 -4.29 -9.58 6.29
CA ARG A 309 -5.73 -9.40 6.61
C ARG A 309 -6.07 -7.93 6.87
N SER A 310 -5.24 -7.23 7.63
CA SER A 310 -5.46 -5.81 7.95
C SER A 310 -5.29 -4.92 6.71
N ALA A 311 -4.37 -5.27 5.81
CA ALA A 311 -4.24 -4.59 4.52
C ALA A 311 -5.50 -4.76 3.66
N VAL A 312 -6.06 -5.98 3.60
CA VAL A 312 -7.35 -6.23 2.92
C VAL A 312 -8.47 -5.40 3.53
N ASP A 313 -8.62 -5.45 4.86
CA ASP A 313 -9.69 -4.76 5.58
C ASP A 313 -9.60 -3.24 5.38
N THR A 314 -8.39 -2.68 5.44
CA THR A 314 -8.15 -1.25 5.18
C THR A 314 -8.53 -0.84 3.76
N ALA A 315 -8.05 -1.58 2.75
CA ALA A 315 -8.33 -1.25 1.36
C ALA A 315 -9.82 -1.39 1.03
N ALA A 316 -10.47 -2.44 1.56
CA ALA A 316 -11.90 -2.66 1.42
C ALA A 316 -12.70 -1.53 2.06
N HIS A 317 -12.37 -1.16 3.30
CA HIS A 317 -13.11 -0.15 4.06
C HIS A 317 -13.03 1.25 3.44
N VAL A 318 -11.85 1.70 2.99
CA VAL A 318 -11.71 3.03 2.37
C VAL A 318 -12.62 3.18 1.15
N GLU A 319 -12.71 2.17 0.29
CA GLU A 319 -13.60 2.23 -0.88
C GLU A 319 -15.07 1.99 -0.52
N ASP A 320 -15.35 1.05 0.38
CA ASP A 320 -16.71 0.70 0.77
C ASP A 320 -17.41 1.84 1.52
N SER A 321 -16.68 2.59 2.34
CA SER A 321 -17.19 3.80 3.00
C SER A 321 -17.52 4.91 2.00
N LEU A 322 -16.84 4.97 0.85
CA LEU A 322 -17.15 5.92 -0.21
C LEU A 322 -18.35 5.48 -1.05
N VAL A 323 -18.34 4.22 -1.51
CA VAL A 323 -19.41 3.64 -2.32
C VAL A 323 -19.58 2.15 -1.98
N ARG A 324 -20.76 1.78 -1.51
CA ARG A 324 -21.15 0.40 -1.19
C ARG A 324 -22.20 -0.08 -2.18
N ALA A 325 -21.96 -1.22 -2.82
CA ALA A 325 -22.97 -1.88 -3.65
C ALA A 325 -24.07 -2.50 -2.76
N ILE A 326 -25.34 -2.18 -3.05
CA ILE A 326 -26.49 -2.69 -2.29
C ILE A 326 -27.22 -3.77 -3.08
N SER A 327 -27.41 -3.56 -4.38
CA SER A 327 -28.02 -4.53 -5.30
C SER A 327 -27.42 -4.38 -6.70
N LEU A 328 -27.96 -5.11 -7.69
CA LEU A 328 -27.56 -4.95 -9.09
C LEU A 328 -27.85 -3.54 -9.66
N TYR A 329 -28.76 -2.81 -9.04
CA TYR A 329 -29.27 -1.53 -9.54
C TYR A 329 -29.22 -0.42 -8.49
N GLU A 330 -28.59 -0.66 -7.33
CA GLU A 330 -28.50 0.33 -6.26
C GLU A 330 -27.13 0.33 -5.60
N ALA A 331 -26.58 1.52 -5.38
CA ALA A 331 -25.37 1.75 -4.60
C ALA A 331 -25.58 2.91 -3.61
N GLU A 332 -24.97 2.79 -2.44
CA GLU A 332 -24.98 3.77 -1.37
C GLU A 332 -23.63 4.52 -1.37
N VAL A 333 -23.68 5.83 -1.53
CA VAL A 333 -22.54 6.73 -1.41
C VAL A 333 -22.45 7.19 0.05
N PHE A 334 -21.23 7.24 0.60
CA PHE A 334 -21.00 7.52 2.03
C PHE A 334 -21.75 6.52 2.93
N ALA A 335 -21.52 5.23 2.69
CA ALA A 335 -22.32 4.15 3.25
C ALA A 335 -22.28 4.05 4.78
N ASP A 336 -21.28 4.67 5.41
CA ASP A 336 -21.13 4.79 6.87
C ASP A 336 -21.26 6.26 7.33
N GLY A 337 -21.78 7.13 6.48
CA GLY A 337 -21.78 8.59 6.64
C GLY A 337 -20.48 9.26 6.24
N ILE A 338 -20.40 10.59 6.39
CA ILE A 338 -19.16 11.36 6.19
C ILE A 338 -18.42 11.43 7.51
N ALA A 339 -17.22 10.83 7.57
CA ALA A 339 -16.35 10.85 8.74
C ALA A 339 -16.04 12.29 9.18
N ALA A 340 -15.91 12.52 10.49
CA ALA A 340 -15.66 13.85 11.04
C ALA A 340 -14.35 14.47 10.50
N SER A 341 -13.33 13.66 10.23
CA SER A 341 -12.06 14.09 9.64
C SER A 341 -12.18 14.56 8.19
N TRP A 342 -13.25 14.17 7.48
CA TRP A 342 -13.50 14.56 6.09
C TRP A 342 -14.31 15.86 5.98
N ARG A 343 -14.94 16.30 7.09
CA ARG A 343 -15.77 17.50 7.12
C ARG A 343 -14.95 18.76 6.83
N GLY A 344 -15.42 19.57 5.90
CA GLY A 344 -14.73 20.77 5.43
C GLY A 344 -13.54 20.51 4.50
N VAL A 345 -13.16 19.25 4.26
CA VAL A 345 -12.08 18.87 3.36
C VAL A 345 -12.66 18.51 1.99
N ASN A 346 -12.25 19.24 0.95
CA ASN A 346 -12.61 18.89 -0.42
C ASN A 346 -11.83 17.65 -0.85
N PHE A 347 -12.51 16.65 -1.37
CA PHE A 347 -11.88 15.42 -1.85
C PHE A 347 -12.55 14.90 -3.12
N GLU A 348 -11.91 13.92 -3.72
CA GLU A 348 -12.33 13.19 -4.91
C GLU A 348 -11.94 11.73 -4.81
N ALA A 349 -12.76 10.88 -5.41
CA ALA A 349 -12.56 9.46 -5.57
C ALA A 349 -12.96 9.04 -6.99
N HIS A 350 -12.12 8.29 -7.69
CA HIS A 350 -12.35 7.90 -9.08
C HIS A 350 -12.30 6.39 -9.24
N GLY A 351 -13.26 5.82 -9.99
CA GLY A 351 -13.27 4.40 -10.32
C GLY A 351 -13.58 3.48 -9.14
N VAL A 352 -14.35 3.94 -8.15
CA VAL A 352 -14.75 3.11 -6.99
C VAL A 352 -15.80 2.09 -7.44
N PRO A 353 -15.67 0.78 -7.14
CA PRO A 353 -16.65 -0.21 -7.56
C PRO A 353 -18.01 0.00 -6.87
N ALA A 354 -19.07 0.14 -7.67
CA ALA A 354 -20.43 0.38 -7.21
C ALA A 354 -21.38 -0.80 -7.46
N GLY A 355 -20.85 -1.92 -7.95
CA GLY A 355 -21.61 -3.12 -8.29
C GLY A 355 -20.83 -4.03 -9.24
N PRO A 356 -21.45 -5.12 -9.74
CA PRO A 356 -20.79 -6.06 -10.66
C PRO A 356 -20.37 -5.45 -12.00
N GLN A 357 -21.05 -4.39 -12.45
CA GLN A 357 -20.83 -3.78 -13.76
C GLN A 357 -20.54 -2.27 -13.70
N HIS A 358 -20.59 -1.66 -12.51
CA HIS A 358 -20.56 -0.21 -12.36
C HIS A 358 -19.36 0.29 -11.55
N THR A 359 -18.78 1.40 -11.97
CA THR A 359 -17.92 2.21 -11.11
C THR A 359 -18.50 3.60 -10.93
N VAL A 360 -18.21 4.20 -9.79
CA VAL A 360 -18.58 5.58 -9.47
C VAL A 360 -17.32 6.38 -9.24
N SER A 361 -17.25 7.54 -9.89
CA SER A 361 -16.32 8.61 -9.57
C SER A 361 -17.11 9.74 -8.94
N LEU A 362 -16.60 10.32 -7.85
CA LEU A 362 -17.25 11.38 -7.11
C LEU A 362 -16.27 12.45 -6.67
N ALA A 363 -16.79 13.66 -6.47
CA ALA A 363 -16.07 14.76 -5.85
C ALA A 363 -16.97 15.46 -4.83
N VAL A 364 -16.39 15.83 -3.71
CA VAL A 364 -17.05 16.59 -2.65
C VAL A 364 -16.45 17.98 -2.57
N ARG A 365 -17.34 18.98 -2.57
CA ARG A 365 -17.02 20.40 -2.39
C ARG A 365 -17.88 20.99 -1.29
N TRP A 366 -17.27 21.55 -0.26
CA TRP A 366 -18.00 22.06 0.90
C TRP A 366 -18.58 23.47 0.68
N HIS A 367 -19.84 23.65 1.09
CA HIS A 367 -20.55 24.93 1.08
C HIS A 367 -21.19 25.17 2.45
N GLY A 368 -20.40 25.71 3.38
CA GLY A 368 -20.79 25.83 4.78
C GLY A 368 -20.87 24.44 5.42
N GLU A 369 -22.03 24.12 6.01
CA GLU A 369 -22.29 22.82 6.64
C GLU A 369 -22.75 21.74 5.64
N ASN A 370 -23.07 22.12 4.40
CA ASN A 370 -23.53 21.21 3.36
C ASN A 370 -22.40 20.81 2.41
N ALA A 371 -22.56 19.66 1.75
CA ALA A 371 -21.59 19.11 0.81
C ALA A 371 -22.18 19.03 -0.59
N ALA A 372 -21.60 19.74 -1.56
CA ALA A 372 -21.91 19.52 -2.96
C ALA A 372 -21.21 18.23 -3.43
N LEU A 373 -22.01 17.23 -3.76
CA LEU A 373 -21.60 15.97 -4.36
C LEU A 373 -21.71 16.08 -5.88
N LEU A 374 -20.60 15.86 -6.57
CA LEU A 374 -20.56 15.63 -8.01
C LEU A 374 -20.31 14.13 -8.23
N TRP A 375 -20.97 13.53 -9.21
CA TRP A 375 -20.78 12.12 -9.53
C TRP A 375 -20.76 11.83 -11.03
N GLU A 376 -20.09 10.73 -11.36
CA GLU A 376 -20.07 10.08 -12.66
C GLU A 376 -20.14 8.56 -12.46
N VAL A 377 -21.04 7.90 -13.16
CA VAL A 377 -21.26 6.45 -13.16
C VAL A 377 -20.83 5.89 -14.49
N ASP A 378 -19.87 4.97 -14.47
CA ASP A 378 -19.52 4.15 -15.62
C ASP A 378 -20.20 2.79 -15.51
N GLY A 379 -20.69 2.28 -16.65
CA GLY A 379 -21.42 1.02 -16.74
C GLY A 379 -22.79 1.17 -17.42
N PRO A 380 -23.59 0.10 -17.49
CA PRO A 380 -24.94 0.15 -18.06
C PRO A 380 -25.83 1.18 -17.34
N PRO A 381 -26.78 1.82 -18.04
CA PRO A 381 -27.71 2.75 -17.40
C PRO A 381 -28.61 2.03 -16.38
N GLY A 382 -29.10 2.77 -15.38
CA GLY A 382 -30.10 2.28 -14.42
C GLY A 382 -29.60 2.05 -12.99
N LEU A 383 -28.32 2.32 -12.68
CA LEU A 383 -27.85 2.33 -11.30
C LEU A 383 -28.46 3.53 -10.56
N GLN A 384 -29.11 3.28 -9.43
CA GLN A 384 -29.56 4.30 -8.49
C GLN A 384 -28.49 4.54 -7.42
N LEU A 385 -28.09 5.80 -7.25
CA LEU A 385 -27.24 6.25 -6.14
C LEU A 385 -28.11 6.81 -5.01
N ARG A 386 -27.81 6.39 -3.79
CA ARG A 386 -28.41 6.89 -2.54
C ARG A 386 -27.31 7.36 -1.60
N ALA A 387 -27.65 8.19 -0.63
CA ALA A 387 -26.74 8.65 0.42
C ALA A 387 -27.50 8.72 1.75
N THR A 388 -28.19 7.65 2.10
CA THR A 388 -29.12 7.51 3.23
C THR A 388 -28.50 7.90 4.57
N GLN A 389 -27.22 7.61 4.79
CA GLN A 389 -26.51 7.99 6.02
C GLN A 389 -26.11 9.47 6.10
N VAL A 390 -26.24 10.21 4.99
CA VAL A 390 -25.89 11.65 4.92
C VAL A 390 -27.16 12.47 4.70
N ASP A 391 -27.88 12.20 3.61
CA ASP A 391 -29.12 12.85 3.23
C ASP A 391 -30.11 11.80 2.72
N ALA A 392 -31.04 11.37 3.58
CA ALA A 392 -32.05 10.37 3.24
C ALA A 392 -33.00 10.78 2.10
N SER A 393 -33.02 12.06 1.71
CA SER A 393 -33.80 12.53 0.57
C SER A 393 -33.06 12.41 -0.76
N PHE A 394 -31.75 12.15 -0.74
CA PHE A 394 -30.94 12.00 -1.94
C PHE A 394 -31.14 10.61 -2.57
N ALA A 395 -31.69 10.61 -3.79
CA ALA A 395 -31.75 9.44 -4.65
C ALA A 395 -31.71 9.88 -6.13
N VAL A 396 -30.81 9.32 -6.93
CA VAL A 396 -30.64 9.71 -8.33
C VAL A 396 -30.22 8.53 -9.21
N SER A 397 -30.61 8.55 -10.49
CA SER A 397 -30.26 7.50 -11.46
C SER A 397 -29.56 8.04 -12.72
N SER A 398 -29.23 9.33 -12.74
CA SER A 398 -28.47 9.93 -13.84
C SER A 398 -27.01 9.48 -13.78
N GLN A 399 -26.43 9.17 -14.94
CA GLN A 399 -25.03 8.76 -15.03
C GLN A 399 -24.06 9.86 -14.59
N ARG A 400 -24.45 11.14 -14.68
CA ARG A 400 -23.67 12.28 -14.20
C ARG A 400 -24.58 13.29 -13.54
N GLY A 401 -24.05 14.08 -12.62
CA GLY A 401 -24.78 15.18 -12.03
C GLY A 401 -24.07 15.83 -10.84
N GLU A 402 -24.76 16.80 -10.27
CA GLU A 402 -24.37 17.49 -9.05
C GLU A 402 -25.59 17.67 -8.14
N ALA A 403 -25.38 17.60 -6.82
CA ALA A 403 -26.41 17.82 -5.82
C ALA A 403 -25.80 18.35 -4.53
N LEU A 404 -26.54 19.18 -3.81
CA LEU A 404 -26.16 19.63 -2.48
C LEU A 404 -26.76 18.70 -1.43
N LEU A 405 -25.90 17.92 -0.77
CA LEU A 405 -26.27 17.03 0.33
C LEU A 405 -26.37 17.81 1.64
N ARG A 406 -27.44 17.56 2.40
CA ARG A 406 -27.61 18.08 3.75
C ARG A 406 -26.87 17.19 4.74
N VAL A 407 -25.75 17.66 5.29
CA VAL A 407 -24.88 16.85 6.17
C VAL A 407 -25.27 16.99 7.67
N GLY A 408 -26.14 17.94 8.03
CA GLY A 408 -26.61 18.16 9.41
C GLY A 408 -27.96 17.50 9.71
N ALA A 409 -28.18 16.87 10.88
CA ALA A 409 -27.49 16.98 12.18
C ALA A 409 -26.88 15.67 12.67
#